data_AF-A0A967GRN8-F1
#
_entry.id   AF-A0A967GRN8-F1
#
_cell.length_a   1.000
_cell.length_b   1.000
_cell.length_c   1.000
_cell.angle_alpha   90.00
_cell.angle_beta   90.00
_cell.angle_gamma   90.00
#
_symmetry.space_group_name_H-M   'P 1'
#
loop_
_entity.id
_entity.type
_entity.pdbx_description
1 polymer ?
#
loop_
_entity_poly.entity_id
_entity_poly.type
_entity_poly.pdbx_seq_one_letter_code
_entity_poly.pdbx_strand_id
1 'polypeptide(L)' 'VSDHIETLYEVDILYKGMAEDLGMNLRRTESLNTHPLFIGALEDLVLKKARETGWL' A
#
# COMPACT_ATOMS: atom_id res chain seq x y z
N VAL A 1 2.04 0.64 -1.09
CA VAL A 1 2.16 1.25 0.25
C VAL A 1 1.38 2.54 0.26
N SER A 2 1.75 3.48 -0.59
CA SER A 2 0.97 4.69 -0.82
C SER A 2 0.16 4.56 -2.10
N ASP A 3 -0.82 5.43 -2.26
CA ASP A 3 -1.48 5.62 -3.55
C ASP A 3 -0.56 6.35 -4.53
N HIS A 4 -0.48 5.81 -5.75
CA HIS A 4 0.31 6.32 -6.87
C HIS A 4 -0.50 6.20 -8.17
N ILE A 5 0.09 6.56 -9.31
CA ILE A 5 -0.57 6.49 -10.63
C ILE A 5 -1.03 5.04 -10.91
N GLU A 6 -0.21 4.06 -10.56
CA GLU A 6 -0.46 2.64 -10.77
C GLU A 6 -1.71 2.17 -10.01
N THR A 7 -1.95 2.66 -8.79
CA THR A 7 -3.13 2.28 -8.01
C THR A 7 -4.36 3.11 -8.38
N LEU A 8 -4.20 4.43 -8.50
CA LEU A 8 -5.32 5.36 -8.67
C LEU A 8 -5.85 5.41 -10.11
N TYR A 9 -4.98 5.25 -11.09
CA TYR A 9 -5.37 5.32 -12.49
C TYR A 9 -5.46 3.93 -13.10
N GLU A 10 -4.39 3.16 -13.03
CA GLU A 10 -4.39 1.87 -13.72
C GLU A 10 -5.37 0.89 -13.06
N VAL A 11 -5.30 0.69 -11.74
CA VAL A 11 -6.22 -0.24 -11.07
C VAL A 11 -7.64 0.33 -10.97
N ASP A 12 -7.79 1.52 -10.39
CA ASP A 12 -9.12 2.04 -10.05
C ASP A 12 -9.93 2.53 -11.27
N ILE A 13 -9.28 2.84 -12.40
CA ILE A 13 -9.94 3.34 -13.62
C ILE A 13 -9.78 2.35 -14.78
N LEU A 14 -8.54 2.12 -15.24
CA LEU A 14 -8.29 1.34 -16.47
C LEU A 14 -8.75 -0.12 -16.32
N TYR A 15 -8.23 -0.83 -15.31
CA TYR A 15 -8.54 -2.23 -15.09
C TYR A 15 -9.93 -2.44 -14.52
N LYS A 16 -10.43 -1.49 -13.74
CA LYS A 16 -11.82 -1.53 -13.28
C LYS A 16 -12.80 -1.42 -14.45
N GLY A 17 -12.59 -0.51 -15.40
CA GLY A 17 -13.40 -0.42 -16.62
C GLY A 17 -13.34 -1.71 -17.45
N MET A 18 -12.13 -2.26 -17.63
CA MET A 18 -11.97 -3.55 -18.33
C MET A 18 -12.72 -4.70 -17.62
N ALA A 19 -12.68 -4.74 -16.29
CA ALA A 19 -13.41 -5.74 -15.52
C ALA A 19 -14.92 -5.58 -15.68
N GLU A 20 -15.43 -4.34 -15.67
CA GLU A 20 -16.84 -4.03 -15.90
C GLU A 20 -17.31 -4.50 -17.29
N ASP A 21 -16.51 -4.25 -18.34
CA ASP A 21 -16.80 -4.70 -19.72
C ASP A 21 -16.87 -6.23 -19.84
N LEU A 22 -16.17 -6.95 -18.95
CA LEU A 22 -16.16 -8.42 -18.87
C LEU A 22 -17.22 -8.97 -17.89
N GLY A 23 -18.06 -8.12 -17.30
CA GLY A 23 -19.05 -8.54 -16.30
C GLY A 23 -18.44 -8.97 -14.96
N MET A 24 -17.21 -8.57 -14.68
CA MET A 24 -16.47 -8.88 -13.45
C MET A 24 -16.59 -7.73 -12.43
N ASN A 25 -16.46 -8.06 -11.14
CA ASN A 25 -16.39 -7.07 -10.07
C ASN A 25 -14.96 -6.96 -9.54
N LEU A 26 -14.23 -5.92 -9.94
CA LEU A 26 -12.90 -5.63 -9.41
C LEU A 26 -13.00 -4.69 -8.20
N ARG A 27 -12.34 -5.08 -7.08
CA ARG A 27 -12.19 -4.24 -5.90
C ARG A 27 -10.74 -4.21 -5.46
N ARG A 28 -10.21 -3.00 -5.25
CA ARG A 28 -8.89 -2.77 -4.69
C ARG A 28 -9.02 -2.52 -3.18
N THR A 29 -8.08 -3.04 -2.39
CA THR A 29 -7.92 -2.65 -0.98
C THR A 29 -7.28 -1.27 -0.89
N GLU A 30 -7.64 -0.50 0.14
CA GLU A 30 -7.00 0.79 0.39
C GLU A 30 -5.48 0.63 0.60
N SER A 31 -4.73 1.60 0.09
CA SER A 31 -3.29 1.69 0.36
C SER A 31 -3.05 2.05 1.83
N LEU A 32 -1.98 1.51 2.42
CA LEU A 32 -1.63 1.77 3.81
C LEU A 32 -1.30 3.24 4.08
N ASN A 33 -0.81 3.98 3.08
CA ASN A 33 -0.49 5.41 3.16
C ASN A 33 0.25 5.73 4.48
N THR A 34 -0.29 6.66 5.27
CA THR A 34 0.24 7.04 6.59
C THR A 34 -0.53 6.41 7.75
N HIS A 35 -1.17 5.26 7.52
CA HIS A 35 -1.96 4.57 8.54
C HIS A 35 -1.11 4.34 9.81
N PRO A 36 -1.61 4.70 11.01
CA PRO A 36 -0.81 4.68 12.24
C PRO A 36 -0.13 3.34 12.53
N LEU A 37 -0.85 2.22 12.30
CA LEU A 37 -0.27 0.87 12.47
C LEU A 37 0.87 0.58 11.49
N PHE A 38 0.81 1.09 10.26
CA PHE A 38 1.87 0.90 9.29
C PHE A 38 3.12 1.69 9.68
N ILE A 39 2.94 2.94 10.11
CA ILE A 39 4.05 3.77 10.61
C ILE A 39 4.67 3.16 11.88
N GLY A 40 3.85 2.68 12.83
CA GLY A 40 4.34 1.99 14.02
C GLY A 40 5.12 0.72 13.69
N ALA A 41 4.67 -0.07 12.70
CA ALA A 41 5.42 -1.25 12.25
C ALA A 41 6.77 -0.87 11.61
N LEU A 42 6.85 0.24 10.88
CA LEU A 42 8.11 0.75 10.34
C LEU A 42 9.05 1.27 11.44
N GLU A 43 8.51 1.98 12.43
CA GLU A 43 9.26 2.42 13.62
C GLU A 43 9.89 1.22 14.33
N ASP A 44 9.10 0.20 14.64
CA ASP A 44 9.57 -1.02 15.30
C ASP A 44 10.69 -1.70 14.49
N LEU A 45 10.52 -1.78 13.17
CA LEU A 45 11.52 -2.38 12.28
C LEU A 45 12.86 -1.61 12.32
N VAL A 46 12.81 -0.28 12.24
CA VAL A 46 14.00 0.58 12.26
C VAL A 46 14.68 0.54 13.62
N LEU A 47 13.94 0.69 14.72
CA LEU A 47 14.50 0.67 16.07
C LEU A 47 15.10 -0.69 16.42
N LYS A 48 14.45 -1.79 16.00
CA LYS A 48 15.02 -3.12 16.15
C LYS A 48 16.35 -3.23 15.42
N LYS A 49 16.40 -2.81 14.15
CA LYS A 49 17.62 -2.94 13.35
C LYS A 49 18.76 -2.09 13.89
N ALA A 50 18.46 -0.85 14.31
CA ALA A 50 19.45 0.06 14.87
C ALA A 50 20.09 -0.48 16.17
N ARG A 51 19.29 -1.11 17.05
CA ARG A 51 19.79 -1.79 18.25
C ARG A 51 20.71 -2.97 17.90
N GLU A 52 20.35 -3.78 16.92
CA GLU A 52 21.18 -4.91 16.47
C GLU A 52 22.53 -4.47 15.89
N THR A 53 22.58 -3.32 15.21
CA THR A 53 23.80 -2.79 14.60
C THR A 53 24.59 -1.86 15.53
N GLY A 54 24.16 -1.67 16.78
CA GLY A 54 24.82 -0.80 17.75
C GLY A 54 24.74 0.69 17.40
N TRP A 55 23.76 1.08 16.58
CA TRP A 55 23.46 2.48 16.28
C TRP A 55 22.57 3.12 17.36
N LEU A 56 21.92 2.28 18.18
CA LEU A 56 21.07 2.60 19.31
C LEU A 56 21.36 1.67 20.48
#